data_AF-Q5JHR3-F1
#
_entry.id   AF-Q5JHR3-F1
#
_cell.length_a   1.000
_cell.length_b   1.000
_cell.length_c   1.000
_cell.angle_alpha   90.00
_cell.angle_beta   90.00
_cell.angle_gamma   90.00
#
_symmetry.space_group_name_H-M   'P 1'
#
loop_
_entity.id
_entity.type
_entity.pdbx_description
1 polymer ?
#
loop_
_entity_poly.entity_id
_entity_poly.type
_entity_poly.pdbx_seq_one_letter_code
_entity_poly.pdbx_strand_id
1 'polypeptide(L)' 'MRSKVWNYTIGGYRVVEKYLKGRKGRKLSLEELEHVYKVVEILKRTIELVRELEKIEPGF' A
#
# COMPACT_ATOMS: atom_id res chain seq x y z
N MET A 1 -3.71 -3.37 -11.21
CA MET A 1 -3.51 -3.64 -9.77
C MET A 1 -2.21 -3.05 -9.22
N ARG A 2 -1.03 -3.35 -9.79
CA ARG A 2 0.29 -2.81 -9.33
C ARG A 2 0.33 -1.28 -9.20
N SER A 3 -0.24 -0.56 -10.16
CA SER A 3 -0.32 0.91 -10.14
C SER A 3 -1.15 1.47 -8.97
N LYS A 4 -2.22 0.78 -8.53
CA LYS A 4 -3.07 1.26 -7.43
C LYS A 4 -2.34 1.21 -6.08
N VAL A 5 -1.57 0.15 -5.85
CA VAL A 5 -0.78 0.00 -4.60
C VAL A 5 0.35 1.03 -4.55
N TRP A 6 1.08 1.23 -5.67
CA TRP A 6 2.15 2.23 -5.74
C TRP A 6 1.63 3.66 -5.52
N ASN A 7 0.45 3.98 -6.07
CA ASN A 7 -0.18 5.29 -5.96
C ASN A 7 -1.03 5.48 -4.69
N TYR A 8 -1.09 4.49 -3.80
CA TYR A 8 -1.88 4.61 -2.57
C TYR A 8 -1.26 5.63 -1.62
N THR A 9 -2.05 6.61 -1.21
CA THR A 9 -1.60 7.73 -0.38
C THR A 9 -2.28 7.76 0.99
N ILE A 10 -1.49 8.07 2.03
CA ILE A 10 -2.00 8.37 3.37
C ILE A 10 -1.36 9.68 3.79
N GLY A 11 -2.15 10.66 4.23
CA GLY A 11 -1.62 11.97 4.67
C GLY A 11 -0.84 12.71 3.58
N GLY A 12 -1.26 12.60 2.31
CA GLY A 12 -0.67 13.33 1.18
C GLY A 12 0.61 12.73 0.59
N TYR A 13 1.13 11.62 1.11
CA TYR A 13 2.31 10.94 0.54
C TYR A 13 1.99 9.53 0.09
N ARG A 14 2.72 9.06 -0.94
CA ARG A 14 2.66 7.65 -1.38
C ARG A 14 3.40 6.77 -0.39
N VAL A 15 2.70 5.79 0.18
CA VAL A 15 3.19 4.99 1.33
C VAL A 15 4.45 4.20 0.97
N VAL A 16 4.38 3.40 -0.11
CA VAL A 16 5.50 2.56 -0.56
C VAL A 16 6.67 3.42 -1.03
N GLU A 17 6.40 4.49 -1.77
CA GLU A 17 7.43 5.40 -2.23
C GLU A 17 8.18 6.06 -1.06
N LYS A 18 7.47 6.59 -0.06
CA LYS A 18 8.07 7.23 1.12
C LYS A 18 8.97 6.25 1.88
N TYR A 19 8.52 5.00 2.06
CA TYR A 19 9.30 3.95 2.70
C TYR A 19 10.64 3.69 1.99
N LEU A 20 10.60 3.55 0.65
CA LEU A 20 11.79 3.29 -0.16
C LEU A 20 12.70 4.51 -0.26
N LYS A 21 12.15 5.72 -0.37
CA LYS A 21 12.92 6.97 -0.37
C LYS A 21 13.74 7.14 0.90
N GLY A 22 13.16 6.84 2.06
CA GLY A 22 13.87 6.88 3.35
C GLY A 22 15.03 5.88 3.49
N ARG A 23 15.18 4.94 2.54
CA ARG A 23 16.22 3.89 2.54
C ARG A 23 17.08 3.91 1.28
N LYS A 24 16.95 4.96 0.46
CA LYS A 24 17.75 5.13 -0.75
C LYS A 24 19.23 5.22 -0.39
N GLY A 25 20.09 4.58 -1.20
CA GLY A 25 21.54 4.66 -1.04
C GLY A 25 22.16 3.57 -0.17
N ARG A 26 21.38 2.62 0.35
CA ARG A 26 21.89 1.40 0.98
C ARG A 26 21.10 0.17 0.55
N LYS A 27 21.66 -1.01 0.79
CA LYS A 27 20.93 -2.28 0.66
C LYS A 27 19.91 -2.41 1.80
N LEU A 28 18.74 -2.94 1.47
CA LEU A 28 17.73 -3.33 2.44
C LEU A 28 18.16 -4.64 3.11
N SER A 29 17.89 -4.77 4.41
CA SER A 29 17.96 -6.08 5.06
C SER A 29 16.78 -6.96 4.61
N LEU A 30 16.85 -8.26 4.91
CA LEU A 30 15.76 -9.18 4.62
C LEU A 30 14.48 -8.76 5.37
N GLU A 31 14.61 -8.35 6.63
CA GLU A 31 13.49 -7.90 7.46
C GLU A 31 12.81 -6.65 6.88
N GLU A 32 13.61 -5.73 6.33
CA GLU A 32 13.08 -4.53 5.68
C GLU A 32 12.36 -4.83 4.37
N LEU A 33 12.84 -5.84 3.63
CA LEU A 33 12.20 -6.34 2.43
C LEU A 33 10.87 -7.03 2.77
N GLU A 34 10.87 -7.90 3.77
CA GLU A 34 9.66 -8.55 4.26
C GLU A 34 8.63 -7.55 4.78
N HIS A 35 9.08 -6.50 5.47
CA HIS A 35 8.20 -5.46 5.97
C HIS A 35 7.50 -4.73 4.82
N VAL A 36 8.25 -4.25 3.81
CA VAL A 36 7.62 -3.53 2.69
C VAL A 36 6.73 -4.46 1.85
N TYR A 37 7.07 -5.74 1.75
CA TYR A 37 6.21 -6.75 1.12
C TYR A 37 4.89 -6.91 1.86
N LYS A 38 4.90 -7.05 3.20
CA LYS A 38 3.69 -7.11 4.02
C LYS A 38 2.83 -5.85 3.86
N VAL A 39 3.45 -4.68 3.83
CA VAL A 39 2.74 -3.40 3.59
C VAL A 39 2.05 -3.42 2.21
N VAL A 40 2.74 -3.87 1.16
CA VAL A 40 2.17 -3.99 -0.19
C VAL A 40 0.95 -4.91 -0.22
N GLU A 41 1.01 -6.06 0.45
CA GLU A 41 -0.13 -7.00 0.52
C GLU A 41 -1.31 -6.44 1.32
N ILE A 42 -1.05 -5.76 2.43
CA ILE A 42 -2.10 -5.08 3.21
C ILE A 42 -2.78 -4.01 2.36
N LEU A 43 -2.02 -3.16 1.67
CA LEU A 43 -2.59 -2.11 0.81
C LEU A 43 -3.44 -2.69 -0.32
N LYS A 44 -2.99 -3.79 -0.93
CA LYS A 44 -3.77 -4.51 -1.93
C LYS A 44 -5.11 -4.98 -1.35
N ARG A 45 -5.10 -5.63 -0.17
CA ARG A 45 -6.32 -6.08 0.49
C ARG A 45 -7.25 -4.94 0.87
N THR A 46 -6.71 -3.82 1.36
CA THR A 46 -7.49 -2.61 1.66
C THR A 46 -8.19 -2.07 0.42
N ILE A 47 -7.48 -1.95 -0.71
CA ILE A 47 -8.07 -1.49 -1.97
C ILE A 47 -9.19 -2.43 -2.44
N GLU A 48 -9.02 -3.74 -2.28
CA GLU A 48 -10.06 -4.72 -2.62
C GLU A 48 -11.30 -4.56 -1.73
N LEU A 49 -11.10 -4.48 -0.40
CA LEU A 49 -12.19 -4.31 0.56
C LEU A 49 -12.98 -3.01 0.32
N VAL A 50 -12.29 -1.89 0.07
CA VAL A 50 -12.97 -0.62 -0.26
C VAL A 50 -13.83 -0.77 -1.50
N ARG A 51 -13.34 -1.46 -2.54
CA ARG A 51 -14.11 -1.72 -3.77
C ARG A 51 -15.27 -2.68 -3.56
N GLU A 52 -15.18 -3.59 -2.58
CA GLU A 52 -16.30 -4.45 -2.20
C GLU A 52 -17.38 -3.62 -1.48
N LEU A 53 -16.97 -2.72 -0.58
CA LEU A 53 -17.88 -1.81 0.12
C LEU A 53 -18.59 -0.84 -0.82
N GLU A 54 -17.90 -0.31 -1.85
CA GLU A 54 -18.50 0.58 -2.86
C GLU A 54 -19.64 -0.08 -3.66
N LYS A 55 -19.73 -1.41 -3.68
CA LYS A 55 -20.81 -2.14 -4.38
C LYS A 55 -22.05 -2.37 -3.52
N ILE A 56 -21.95 -2.10 -2.22
CA ILE A 56 -23.07 -2.25 -1.30
C ILE A 56 -23.93 -0.99 -1.45
N GLU A 57 -25.11 -1.12 -2.06
CA GLU A 57 -26.10 -0.04 -2.03
C GLU A 57 -26.59 0.15 -0.59
N PRO A 58 -26.64 1.40 -0.08
CA PRO A 58 -27.26 1.67 1.21
C PRO A 58 -28.75 1.35 1.12
N GLY A 59 -29.19 0.26 1.76
CA GLY A 59 -30.60 -0.03 1.97
C GLY A 59 -31.14 0.86 3.08
N PHE A 60 -31.55 2.09 2.72
CA PHE A 60 -32.35 2.96 3.58
C PHE A 60 -33.63 3.34 2.85
#